data_AF-A0A8X6SL20-F1
#
_entry.id   AF-A0A8X6SL20-F1
#
_cell.length_a   1.000
_cell.length_b   1.000
_cell.length_c   1.000
_cell.angle_alpha   90.00
_cell.angle_beta   90.00
_cell.angle_gamma   90.00
#
_symmetry.space_group_name_H-M   'P 1'
#
loop_
_entity.id
_entity.type
_entity.pdbx_description
1 polymer ?
#
loop_
_entity_poly.entity_id
_entity_poly.type
_entity_poly.pdbx_seq_one_letter_code
_entity_poly.pdbx_strand_id
1 'polypeptide(L)'
;MPGKRARRHFSQLSEFERGLIIGIKTEGWSTRRVAGQVDRSEKTTRRKDRRIVRQALVNPTVTRSTIRADVGVAIVPQTISRHLAEANLKSKRPFRALPLTPEHRQLRLQWCQARSMWNVTDWQKVVFSDESRFVLGTDDNHVRVWRRPGERYNSPHTVLRRTARTAGVMVWGLKDMLR
;
A
#
# COMPACT_ATOMS: atom_id res chain seq x y z
N MET A 1 -5.37 5.35 -35.85
CA MET A 1 -4.69 4.12 -35.41
C MET A 1 -3.19 4.41 -35.31
N PRO A 2 -2.53 4.48 -34.14
CA PRO A 2 -1.08 4.61 -34.12
C PRO A 2 -0.45 3.24 -34.41
N GLY A 3 0.27 3.14 -35.52
CA GLY A 3 0.82 1.90 -36.06
C GLY A 3 1.77 1.18 -35.10
N LYS A 4 1.72 -0.16 -35.11
CA LYS A 4 2.71 -1.01 -34.44
C LYS A 4 4.07 -0.80 -35.11
N ARG A 5 4.96 0.01 -34.52
CA ARG A 5 6.36 0.09 -34.98
C ARG A 5 7.04 -1.27 -34.73
N ALA A 6 7.54 -1.89 -35.79
CA ALA A 6 8.22 -3.18 -35.73
C ALA A 6 9.53 -3.07 -34.93
N ARG A 7 9.80 -4.06 -34.06
CA ARG A 7 11.04 -4.13 -33.29
C ARG A 7 12.19 -4.50 -34.22
N ARG A 8 13.18 -3.62 -34.38
CA ARG A 8 14.42 -3.93 -35.10
C ARG A 8 15.21 -5.02 -34.38
N HIS A 9 15.63 -6.05 -35.12
CA HIS A 9 16.50 -7.11 -34.62
C HIS A 9 17.87 -6.54 -34.21
N PHE A 10 18.61 -7.17 -33.29
CA PHE A 10 19.90 -6.64 -32.82
C PHE A 10 20.90 -6.42 -33.97
N SER A 11 20.86 -7.28 -34.99
CA SER A 11 21.66 -7.16 -36.22
C SER A 11 21.26 -5.99 -37.14
N GLN A 12 20.15 -5.30 -36.86
CA GLN A 12 19.69 -4.12 -37.60
C GLN A 12 20.00 -2.80 -36.88
N LEU A 13 20.68 -2.87 -35.74
CA LEU A 13 21.13 -1.69 -34.96
C LEU A 13 22.49 -1.21 -35.47
N SER A 14 22.77 0.08 -35.34
CA SER A 14 24.10 0.63 -35.63
C SER A 14 25.14 0.13 -34.63
N GLU A 15 26.43 0.15 -35.00
CA GLU A 15 27.52 -0.24 -34.08
C GLU A 15 27.52 0.62 -32.81
N PHE A 16 27.23 1.92 -32.94
CA PHE A 16 27.07 2.83 -31.82
C PHE A 16 25.94 2.40 -30.86
N GLU A 17 24.76 2.05 -31.39
CA GLU A 17 23.64 1.56 -30.58
C GLU A 17 23.96 0.24 -29.90
N ARG A 18 24.67 -0.67 -30.57
CA ARG A 18 25.10 -1.95 -29.97
C ARG A 18 26.13 -1.74 -28.87
N GLY A 19 27.12 -0.88 -29.10
CA GLY A 19 28.14 -0.51 -28.10
C GLY A 19 27.49 0.12 -26.87
N LEU A 20 26.55 1.04 -27.06
CA LEU A 20 25.79 1.67 -25.97
C LEU A 20 24.97 0.63 -25.18
N ILE A 21 24.30 -0.30 -25.86
CA ILE A 21 23.54 -1.39 -25.22
C ILE A 21 24.45 -2.27 -24.36
N ILE A 22 25.61 -2.67 -24.89
CA ILE A 22 26.57 -3.53 -24.20
C ILE A 22 27.15 -2.81 -22.98
N GLY A 23 27.61 -1.57 -23.14
CA GLY A 23 28.17 -0.76 -22.05
C GLY A 23 27.19 -0.54 -20.90
N ILE A 24 25.94 -0.16 -21.21
CA ILE A 24 24.91 0.01 -20.18
C ILE A 24 24.54 -1.33 -19.51
N LYS A 25 24.59 -2.44 -20.25
CA LYS A 25 24.38 -3.79 -19.69
C LYS A 25 25.49 -4.20 -18.73
N THR A 26 26.75 -3.87 -19.03
CA THR A 26 27.91 -4.17 -18.17
C THR A 26 27.87 -3.38 -16.86
N GLU A 27 27.23 -2.21 -16.84
CA GLU A 27 26.96 -1.43 -15.63
C GLU A 27 25.82 -2.01 -14.75
N GLY A 28 25.30 -3.20 -15.09
CA GLY A 28 24.26 -3.88 -14.31
C GLY A 28 22.84 -3.33 -14.52
N TRP A 29 22.63 -2.48 -15.53
CA TRP A 29 21.30 -1.94 -15.81
C TRP A 29 20.38 -3.04 -16.38
N SER A 30 19.08 -2.93 -16.08
CA SER A 30 18.09 -3.84 -16.64
C SER A 30 17.94 -3.65 -18.15
N THR A 31 17.64 -4.73 -18.87
CA THR A 31 17.38 -4.71 -20.33
C THR A 31 16.32 -3.69 -20.75
N ARG A 32 15.38 -3.35 -19.86
CA ARG A 32 14.40 -2.29 -20.10
C ARG A 32 14.99 -0.90 -19.96
N ARG A 33 15.80 -0.64 -18.92
CA ARG A 33 16.43 0.68 -18.75
C ARG A 33 17.34 0.99 -19.93
N VAL A 34 18.03 -0.05 -20.43
CA VAL A 34 18.73 -0.03 -21.72
C VAL A 34 17.77 0.27 -22.87
N ALA A 35 16.67 -0.48 -23.00
CA ALA A 35 15.66 -0.26 -24.05
C ALA A 35 15.05 1.14 -24.06
N GLY A 36 14.81 1.74 -22.89
CA GLY A 36 14.30 3.12 -22.76
C GLY A 36 15.35 4.18 -23.09
N GLN A 37 16.65 3.86 -22.97
CA GLN A 37 17.76 4.73 -23.40
C GLN A 37 17.98 4.66 -24.92
N VAL A 38 17.73 3.49 -25.53
CA VAL A 38 17.82 3.29 -27.00
C VAL A 38 16.47 3.36 -27.72
N ASP A 39 15.48 4.02 -27.12
CA ASP A 39 14.13 4.26 -27.66
C ASP A 39 13.42 3.01 -28.25
N ARG A 40 13.70 1.85 -27.67
CA ARG A 40 13.18 0.55 -28.11
C ARG A 40 11.79 0.31 -27.52
N SER A 41 10.77 0.91 -28.14
CA SER A 41 9.34 0.56 -28.05
C SER A 41 8.86 0.16 -26.63
N GLU A 42 8.86 1.11 -25.69
CA GLU A 42 8.04 0.95 -24.49
C GLU A 42 6.56 1.16 -24.87
N LYS A 43 5.67 0.23 -24.48
CA LYS A 43 4.21 0.41 -24.68
C LYS A 43 3.66 1.58 -23.85
N THR A 44 4.42 2.02 -22.84
CA THR A 44 4.12 3.18 -22.02
C THR A 44 5.11 4.30 -22.34
N THR A 45 4.64 5.54 -22.26
CA THR A 45 5.47 6.74 -22.41
C THR A 45 5.78 7.26 -21.02
N ARG A 46 6.90 7.97 -20.80
CA ARG A 46 7.22 8.64 -19.53
C ARG A 46 6.05 9.46 -18.93
N ARG A 47 5.19 10.05 -19.78
CA ARG A 47 3.97 10.75 -19.32
C ARG A 47 2.94 9.80 -18.69
N LYS A 48 2.75 8.61 -19.27
CA LYS A 48 1.85 7.57 -18.78
C LYS A 48 2.40 6.92 -17.51
N ASP A 49 3.70 6.68 -17.43
CA ASP A 49 4.32 6.12 -16.21
C ASP A 49 4.18 7.08 -15.02
N ARG A 50 4.41 8.38 -15.24
CA ARG A 50 4.14 9.41 -14.24
C ARG A 50 2.67 9.45 -13.82
N ARG A 51 1.74 9.22 -14.75
CA ARG A 51 0.30 9.14 -14.45
C ARG A 51 -0.03 7.94 -13.56
N ILE A 52 0.53 6.76 -13.86
CA ILE A 52 0.39 5.54 -13.04
C ILE A 52 0.81 5.81 -11.60
N VAL A 53 2.00 6.38 -11.40
CA VAL A 53 2.53 6.68 -10.07
C VAL A 53 1.69 7.74 -9.37
N ARG A 54 1.31 8.82 -10.08
CA ARG A 54 0.49 9.90 -9.52
C ARG A 54 -0.85 9.39 -9.00
N GLN A 55 -1.52 8.50 -9.71
CA GLN A 55 -2.81 7.95 -9.24
C GLN A 55 -2.67 7.21 -7.91
N ALA A 56 -1.63 6.40 -7.75
CA ALA A 56 -1.38 5.69 -6.50
C ALA A 56 -0.96 6.62 -5.34
N LEU A 57 -0.35 7.76 -5.64
CA LEU A 57 -0.02 8.78 -4.63
C LEU A 57 -1.24 9.60 -4.21
N VAL A 58 -2.10 9.97 -5.16
CA VAL A 58 -3.32 10.76 -4.90
C VAL A 58 -4.38 9.91 -4.21
N ASN A 59 -4.57 8.67 -4.67
CA ASN A 59 -5.48 7.72 -4.04
C ASN A 59 -4.72 6.42 -3.74
N PRO A 60 -4.19 6.26 -2.52
CA PRO A 60 -3.45 5.07 -2.11
C PRO A 60 -4.22 3.75 -2.24
N THR A 61 -5.56 3.79 -2.24
CA THR A 61 -6.41 2.58 -2.34
C THR A 61 -6.71 2.15 -3.78
N VAL A 62 -6.25 2.91 -4.77
CA VAL A 62 -6.58 2.67 -6.18
C VAL A 62 -6.14 1.27 -6.63
N THR A 63 -7.02 0.57 -7.35
CA THR A 63 -6.72 -0.76 -7.87
C THR A 63 -5.94 -0.68 -9.18
N ARG A 64 -5.25 -1.78 -9.52
CA ARG A 64 -4.51 -1.88 -10.79
C ARG A 64 -5.44 -1.82 -12.01
N SER A 65 -6.66 -2.33 -11.89
CA SER A 65 -7.67 -2.28 -12.96
C SER A 65 -8.13 -0.85 -13.21
N THR A 66 -8.37 -0.07 -12.15
CA THR A 66 -8.71 1.36 -12.25
C THR A 66 -7.57 2.15 -12.90
N ILE A 67 -6.31 1.93 -12.47
CA ILE A 67 -5.14 2.55 -13.11
C ILE A 67 -5.07 2.19 -14.60
N ARG A 68 -5.28 0.91 -14.95
CA ARG A 68 -5.23 0.44 -16.33
C ARG A 68 -6.28 1.14 -17.21
N ALA A 69 -7.50 1.27 -16.71
CA ALA A 69 -8.59 1.92 -17.42
C ALA A 69 -8.26 3.40 -17.71
N ASP A 70 -7.72 4.11 -16.71
CA ASP A 70 -7.39 5.54 -16.83
C ASP A 70 -6.25 5.83 -17.81
N VAL A 71 -5.23 4.97 -17.86
CA VAL A 71 -4.07 5.14 -18.75
C VAL A 71 -4.45 4.91 -20.23
N GLY A 72 -5.52 4.16 -20.51
CA GLY A 72 -6.06 3.99 -21.86
C GLY A 72 -5.14 3.19 -22.81
N VAL A 73 -4.28 2.32 -22.27
CA VAL A 73 -3.38 1.46 -23.06
C VAL A 73 -3.57 0.01 -22.66
N ALA A 74 -3.49 -0.90 -23.62
CA ALA A 74 -3.42 -2.34 -23.39
C ALA A 74 -2.08 -2.73 -22.70
N ILE A 75 -2.02 -2.51 -21.39
CA ILE A 75 -0.91 -2.90 -20.52
C ILE A 75 -1.33 -4.04 -19.58
N VAL A 76 -0.40 -4.95 -19.35
CA VAL A 76 -0.57 -6.06 -18.40
C VAL A 76 -0.40 -5.52 -16.97
N PRO A 77 -1.17 -5.99 -15.96
CA PRO A 77 -1.08 -5.51 -14.57
C PRO A 77 0.33 -5.56 -13.94
N GLN A 78 1.19 -6.46 -14.43
CA GLN A 78 2.59 -6.57 -14.00
C GLN A 78 3.40 -5.31 -14.36
N THR A 79 3.09 -4.65 -15.46
CA THR A 79 3.75 -3.39 -15.86
C THR A 79 3.40 -2.27 -14.89
N ILE A 80 2.13 -2.14 -14.50
CA ILE A 80 1.70 -1.18 -13.47
C ILE A 80 2.43 -1.44 -12.16
N SER A 81 2.45 -2.70 -11.71
CA SER A 81 3.07 -3.08 -10.43
C SER A 81 4.56 -2.76 -10.39
N ARG A 82 5.25 -2.92 -11.52
CA ARG A 82 6.66 -2.58 -11.68
C ARG A 82 6.91 -1.07 -11.66
N HIS A 83 6.13 -0.26 -12.39
CA HIS A 83 6.28 1.20 -12.32
C HIS A 83 6.01 1.77 -10.93
N LEU A 84 5.05 1.17 -10.21
CA LEU A 84 4.82 1.50 -8.80
C LEU A 84 6.02 1.08 -7.93
N ALA A 85 6.59 -0.11 -8.15
CA ALA A 85 7.78 -0.57 -7.43
C ALA A 85 9.02 0.28 -7.72
N GLU A 86 9.23 0.72 -8.96
CA GLU A 86 10.29 1.66 -9.39
C GLU A 86 10.16 3.00 -8.65
N ALA A 87 8.93 3.42 -8.33
CA ALA A 87 8.65 4.60 -7.50
C ALA A 87 8.65 4.32 -5.97
N ASN A 88 9.16 3.15 -5.56
CA ASN A 88 9.19 2.65 -4.18
C ASN A 88 7.81 2.51 -3.51
N LEU A 89 6.75 2.34 -4.29
CA LEU A 89 5.40 2.07 -3.80
C LEU A 89 5.14 0.57 -3.73
N LYS A 90 4.71 0.11 -2.55
CA LYS A 90 4.36 -1.30 -2.30
C LYS A 90 2.92 -1.41 -1.85
N SER A 91 2.23 -2.42 -2.34
CA SER A 91 0.87 -2.77 -1.88
C SER A 91 0.97 -3.40 -0.49
N LYS A 92 0.41 -2.74 0.52
CA LYS A 92 0.44 -3.18 1.92
C LYS A 92 -0.97 -3.12 2.51
N ARG A 93 -1.17 -3.81 3.64
CA ARG A 93 -2.39 -3.63 4.44
C ARG A 93 -2.35 -2.24 5.10
N PRO A 94 -3.46 -1.47 5.05
CA PRO A 94 -3.54 -0.19 5.75
C PRO A 94 -3.44 -0.40 7.26
N PHE A 95 -3.08 0.66 7.98
CA PHE A 95 -3.27 0.68 9.42
C PHE A 95 -4.77 0.86 9.70
N ARG A 96 -5.34 0.06 10.62
CA ARG A 96 -6.74 0.20 11.03
C ARG A 96 -6.80 0.99 12.33
N ALA A 97 -7.24 2.25 12.24
CA ALA A 97 -7.36 3.12 13.40
C ALA A 97 -8.78 3.06 13.98
N LEU A 98 -8.90 3.23 15.29
CA LEU A 98 -10.20 3.47 15.92
C LEU A 98 -10.66 4.90 15.59
N PRO A 99 -11.95 5.12 15.27
CA PRO A 99 -12.50 6.46 15.07
C PRO A 99 -12.62 7.18 16.41
N LEU A 100 -11.53 7.78 16.87
CA LEU A 100 -11.49 8.58 18.10
C LEU A 100 -11.73 10.06 17.78
N THR A 101 -12.73 10.65 18.43
CA THR A 101 -12.95 12.10 18.47
C THR A 101 -11.79 12.79 19.21
N PRO A 102 -11.56 14.10 19.00
CA PRO A 102 -10.55 14.84 19.75
C PRO A 102 -10.73 14.72 21.27
N GLU A 103 -11.97 14.79 21.74
CA GLU A 103 -12.32 14.62 23.16
C GLU A 103 -11.94 13.23 23.68
N HIS A 104 -12.27 12.15 22.95
CA HIS A 104 -11.86 10.79 23.34
C HIS A 104 -10.34 10.67 23.45
N ARG A 105 -9.57 11.35 22.59
CA ARG A 105 -8.10 11.33 22.66
C ARG A 105 -7.58 12.02 23.91
N GLN A 106 -8.15 13.17 24.25
CA GLN A 106 -7.79 13.92 25.45
C GLN A 106 -8.09 13.14 26.72
N LEU A 107 -9.31 12.61 26.85
CA LEU A 107 -9.72 11.82 28.01
C LEU A 107 -8.86 10.56 28.19
N ARG A 108 -8.55 9.85 27.09
CA ARG A 108 -7.65 8.69 27.14
C ARG A 108 -6.24 9.07 27.56
N LEU A 109 -5.71 10.19 27.08
CA LEU A 109 -4.39 10.66 27.46
C LEU A 109 -4.35 11.02 28.96
N GLN A 110 -5.33 11.76 29.45
CA GLN A 110 -5.46 12.10 30.87
C GLN A 110 -5.58 10.85 31.74
N TRP A 111 -6.38 9.87 31.31
CA TRP A 111 -6.54 8.60 32.01
C TRP A 111 -5.21 7.84 32.14
N CYS A 112 -4.42 7.79 31.05
CA CYS A 112 -3.10 7.17 31.05
C CYS A 112 -2.11 7.94 31.94
N GLN A 113 -2.09 9.27 31.86
CA GLN A 113 -1.20 10.12 32.66
C GLN A 113 -1.48 9.96 34.16
N ALA A 114 -2.76 10.00 34.56
CA ALA A 114 -3.18 9.83 35.95
C ALA A 114 -2.78 8.48 36.56
N ARG A 115 -2.53 7.47 35.71
CA ARG A 115 -2.18 6.10 36.11
C ARG A 115 -0.77 5.69 35.66
N SER A 116 0.04 6.64 35.19
CA SER A 116 1.38 6.35 34.65
C SER A 116 2.35 5.84 35.70
N MET A 117 2.10 6.15 36.98
CA MET A 117 2.93 5.75 38.12
C MET A 117 2.34 4.55 38.89
N TRP A 118 1.24 3.97 38.41
CA TRP A 118 0.62 2.82 39.09
C TRP A 118 1.53 1.60 39.01
N ASN A 119 1.72 0.95 40.14
CA ASN A 119 2.50 -0.28 40.26
C ASN A 119 1.60 -1.52 40.10
N VAL A 120 2.21 -2.71 40.18
CA VAL A 120 1.48 -3.98 40.03
C VAL A 120 0.38 -4.15 41.09
N THR A 121 0.59 -3.72 42.34
CA THR A 121 -0.38 -3.89 43.41
C THR A 121 -1.60 -2.97 43.24
N ASP A 122 -1.42 -1.81 42.61
CA ASP A 122 -2.53 -0.93 42.25
C ASP A 122 -3.37 -1.53 41.13
N TRP A 123 -2.73 -2.14 40.12
CA TRP A 123 -3.46 -2.84 39.07
C TRP A 123 -4.16 -4.12 39.54
N GLN A 124 -3.66 -4.80 40.57
CA GLN A 124 -4.31 -5.97 41.16
C GLN A 124 -5.67 -5.65 41.78
N LYS A 125 -5.94 -4.38 42.13
CA LYS A 125 -7.23 -3.94 42.66
C LYS A 125 -8.27 -3.70 41.57
N VAL A 126 -7.88 -3.76 40.29
CA VAL A 126 -8.76 -3.49 39.16
C VAL A 126 -9.27 -4.80 38.57
N VAL A 127 -10.59 -4.95 38.52
CA VAL A 127 -11.26 -6.00 37.73
C VAL A 127 -11.71 -5.37 36.41
N PHE A 128 -11.26 -5.93 35.30
CA PHE A 128 -11.69 -5.53 33.96
C PHE A 128 -12.91 -6.35 33.57
N SER A 129 -13.95 -5.70 33.05
CA SER A 129 -15.08 -6.36 32.40
C SER A 129 -15.17 -5.87 30.96
N ASP A 130 -15.49 -6.77 30.03
CA ASP A 130 -15.77 -6.39 28.65
C ASP A 130 -16.84 -7.32 28.05
N GLU A 131 -17.51 -6.82 27.02
CA GLU A 131 -18.43 -7.59 26.22
C GLU A 131 -17.83 -7.78 24.83
N SER A 132 -17.56 -9.03 24.45
CA SER A 132 -16.97 -9.37 23.16
C SER A 132 -17.97 -10.10 22.27
N ARG A 133 -17.92 -9.80 20.97
CA ARG A 133 -18.76 -10.45 19.95
C ARG A 133 -17.92 -11.41 19.11
N PHE A 134 -18.28 -12.68 19.15
CA PHE A 134 -17.72 -13.70 18.26
C PHE A 134 -18.55 -13.78 16.99
N VAL A 135 -17.99 -13.30 15.88
CA VAL A 135 -18.65 -13.27 14.58
C VAL A 135 -18.35 -14.56 13.80
N LEU A 136 -19.36 -15.15 13.16
CA LEU A 136 -19.23 -16.40 12.38
C LEU A 136 -18.74 -16.18 10.95
N GLY A 137 -18.66 -14.92 10.50
CA GLY A 137 -18.11 -14.54 9.21
C GLY A 137 -17.28 -13.26 9.34
N THR A 138 -16.15 -13.22 8.64
CA THR A 138 -15.30 -12.04 8.59
C THR A 138 -15.58 -11.23 7.32
N ASP A 139 -15.89 -9.95 7.48
CA ASP A 139 -15.62 -8.98 6.42
C ASP A 139 -14.12 -8.62 6.53
N ASP A 140 -13.29 -9.49 5.96
CA ASP A 140 -11.84 -9.32 5.92
C ASP A 140 -11.42 -8.05 5.20
N ASN A 141 -12.36 -7.41 4.49
CA ASN A 141 -12.27 -6.12 3.82
C ASN A 141 -10.85 -5.93 3.28
N HIS A 142 -10.55 -6.66 2.19
CA HIS A 142 -9.24 -6.82 1.55
C HIS A 142 -8.67 -5.53 0.93
N VAL A 143 -8.88 -4.39 1.60
CA VAL A 143 -8.34 -3.09 1.25
C VAL A 143 -6.82 -3.14 1.33
N ARG A 144 -6.18 -2.67 0.27
CA ARG A 144 -4.73 -2.56 0.14
C ARG A 144 -4.42 -1.11 -0.19
N VAL A 145 -3.33 -0.60 0.38
CA VAL A 145 -2.83 0.75 0.10
C VAL A 145 -1.45 0.68 -0.55
N TRP A 146 -1.22 1.53 -1.52
CA TRP A 146 0.10 1.80 -2.10
C TRP A 146 0.81 2.82 -1.24
N ARG A 147 1.93 2.41 -0.61
CA ARG A 147 2.72 3.31 0.22
C ARG A 147 4.20 3.00 0.16
N ARG A 148 5.02 3.98 0.54
CA ARG A 148 6.46 3.77 0.74
C ARG A 148 6.74 3.14 2.12
N PRO A 149 7.92 2.54 2.33
CA PRO A 149 8.39 2.19 3.67
C PRO A 149 8.37 3.43 4.60
N GLY A 150 8.00 3.25 5.86
CA GLY A 150 7.91 4.35 6.85
C GLY A 150 6.56 5.07 6.90
N GLU A 151 5.79 5.10 5.82
CA GLU A 151 4.51 5.85 5.75
C GLU A 151 3.32 5.12 6.40
N ARG A 152 3.57 4.19 7.34
CA ARG A 152 2.51 3.28 7.83
C ARG A 152 1.34 3.99 8.50
N TYR A 153 1.63 5.04 9.26
CA TYR A 153 0.68 5.73 10.13
C TYR A 153 0.19 7.06 9.52
N ASN A 154 0.59 7.38 8.29
CA ASN A 154 0.12 8.59 7.63
C ASN A 154 -1.39 8.48 7.38
N SER A 155 -2.09 9.59 7.53
CA SER A 155 -3.54 9.67 7.37
C SER A 155 -4.07 9.04 6.06
N PRO A 156 -3.46 9.25 4.87
CA PRO A 156 -3.95 8.65 3.62
C PRO A 156 -3.85 7.13 3.55
N HIS A 157 -3.02 6.52 4.40
CA HIS A 157 -2.74 5.07 4.42
C HIS A 157 -3.46 4.35 5.56
N THR A 158 -4.31 5.08 6.27
CA THR A 158 -5.06 4.62 7.43
C THR A 158 -6.53 4.46 7.06
N VAL A 159 -7.13 3.36 7.48
CA VAL A 159 -8.55 3.08 7.32
C VAL A 159 -9.18 3.04 8.70
N LEU A 160 -10.35 3.66 8.85
CA LEU A 160 -11.09 3.55 10.11
C LEU A 160 -11.66 2.15 10.26
N ARG A 161 -11.46 1.55 11.44
CA ARG A 161 -12.04 0.25 11.77
C ARG A 161 -13.56 0.40 11.79
N ARG A 162 -14.25 -0.37 10.94
CA ARG A 162 -15.71 -0.46 10.95
C ARG A 162 -16.16 -1.20 12.22
N THR A 163 -17.16 -0.66 12.93
CA THR A 163 -17.77 -1.25 14.13
C THR A 163 -19.12 -1.91 13.82
N ALA A 164 -19.32 -2.38 12.58
CA ALA A 164 -20.62 -2.88 12.13
C ALA A 164 -21.10 -4.12 12.90
N ARG A 165 -22.42 -4.19 13.11
CA ARG A 165 -23.14 -5.32 13.72
C ARG A 165 -23.21 -6.50 12.73
N THR A 166 -22.19 -7.35 12.71
CA THR A 166 -22.26 -8.66 12.04
C THR A 166 -23.03 -9.64 12.93
N ALA A 167 -23.78 -10.60 12.36
CA ALA A 167 -24.36 -11.69 13.14
C ALA A 167 -23.26 -12.45 13.92
N GLY A 168 -23.51 -12.74 15.19
CA GLY A 168 -22.51 -13.29 16.09
C GLY A 168 -23.03 -13.45 17.51
N VAL A 169 -22.29 -14.22 18.30
CA VAL A 169 -22.61 -14.50 19.70
C VAL A 169 -21.96 -13.43 20.57
N MET A 170 -22.73 -12.82 21.47
CA MET A 170 -22.20 -11.93 22.50
C MET A 170 -21.78 -12.74 23.71
N VAL A 171 -20.61 -12.44 24.24
CA VAL A 171 -20.08 -13.05 25.46
C VAL A 171 -19.63 -11.93 26.36
N TRP A 172 -20.05 -11.99 27.61
CA TRP A 172 -19.56 -11.11 28.66
C TRP A 172 -18.54 -11.85 29.51
N GLY A 173 -17.49 -11.15 29.93
CA GLY A 173 -16.48 -11.71 30.80
C GLY A 173 -15.84 -10.66 31.70
N LEU A 174 -15.25 -11.14 32.78
CA LEU A 174 -14.46 -10.35 33.70
C LEU A 174 -13.10 -11.02 33.92
N LYS A 175 -12.07 -10.21 34.12
CA LYS A 175 -10.71 -10.66 34.39
C LYS A 175 -10.01 -9.71 35.36
N ASP A 176 -9.32 -10.28 36.35
CA ASP A 176 -8.39 -9.57 37.21
C ASP A 176 -6.92 -9.92 36.83
N MET A 177 -5.96 -9.27 37.47
CA MET A 177 -4.52 -9.54 37.26
C MET A 177 -4.01 -10.78 37.99
N LEU A 178 -4.85 -11.45 38.79
CA LEU A 178 -4.43 -12.49 39.73
C LEU A 178 -4.73 -13.91 39.23
N ARG A 179 -5.48 -14.07 38.13
CA ARG A 179 -5.78 -15.38 37.49
C ARG A 179 -5.70 -15.35 35.96
#